data_AF-A0A9E3X093-F1
#
_entry.id   AF-A0A9E3X093-F1
#
_cell.length_a   1.000
_cell.length_b   1.000
_cell.length_c   1.000
_cell.angle_alpha   90.00
_cell.angle_beta   90.00
_cell.angle_gamma   90.00
#
_symmetry.space_group_name_H-M   'P 1'
#
loop_
_entity.id
_entity.type
_entity.pdbx_description
1 polymer ?
#
loop_
_entity_poly.entity_id
_entity_poly.type
_entity_poly.pdbx_seq_one_letter_code
_entity_poly.pdbx_strand_id
1 'polypeptide(L)'
;MRIFNTTGPVRPAQHYCLPPLERINLDEVLFLIDQQKYFVLHAPRQVGKTSYLLALMDYLNAQGNYHCLYLNVETAQAMRENVAAALRSIL
;
A
#
# COMPACT_ATOMS: atom_id res chain seq x y z
N MET A 1 2.56 27.04 -1.57
CA MET A 1 3.85 26.55 -1.02
C MET A 1 3.62 25.16 -0.44
N ARG A 2 4.44 24.16 -0.78
CA ARG A 2 4.32 22.80 -0.23
C ARG A 2 5.05 22.72 1.12
N ILE A 3 4.62 21.82 2.01
CA ILE A 3 5.25 21.58 3.33
C ILE A 3 5.64 20.11 3.49
N PHE A 4 6.58 19.82 4.39
CA PHE A 4 6.86 18.43 4.79
C PHE A 4 5.79 17.97 5.77
N ASN A 5 5.16 16.83 5.48
CA ASN A 5 4.21 16.21 6.39
C ASN A 5 4.88 15.04 7.12
N THR A 6 4.81 15.07 8.45
CA THR A 6 5.34 14.00 9.33
C THR A 6 4.23 13.15 9.96
N THR A 7 2.95 13.50 9.78
CA THR A 7 1.80 12.80 10.39
C THR A 7 0.60 12.67 9.44
N GLY A 8 -0.02 11.50 9.39
CA GLY A 8 -1.18 11.26 8.52
C GLY A 8 -0.84 11.14 7.02
N PRO A 9 -1.85 11.11 6.13
CA PRO A 9 -1.66 10.84 4.71
C PRO A 9 -0.95 11.99 3.98
N VAL A 10 0.03 11.64 3.13
CA VAL A 10 0.74 12.61 2.29
C VAL A 10 -0.12 12.96 1.07
N ARG A 11 -0.46 14.24 0.91
CA ARG A 11 -1.21 14.75 -0.24
C ARG A 11 -0.23 15.40 -1.23
N PRO A 12 0.02 14.84 -2.42
CA PRO A 12 1.03 15.35 -3.35
C PRO A 12 0.82 16.82 -3.79
N ALA A 13 -0.43 17.28 -3.81
CA ALA A 13 -0.76 18.67 -4.11
C ALA A 13 -0.34 19.65 -3.00
N GLN A 14 -0.30 19.19 -1.75
CA GLN A 14 -0.10 20.03 -0.55
C GLN A 14 1.26 19.80 0.12
N HIS A 15 1.85 18.62 -0.06
CA HIS A 15 3.05 18.18 0.66
C HIS A 15 4.21 17.86 -0.29
N TYR A 16 5.44 18.04 0.19
CA TYR A 16 6.60 17.46 -0.47
C TYR A 16 6.52 15.93 -0.38
N CYS A 17 6.53 15.27 -1.53
CA CYS A 17 6.37 13.84 -1.65
C CYS A 17 7.33 13.35 -2.74
N LEU A 18 8.09 12.31 -2.43
CA LEU A 18 8.79 11.54 -3.47
C LEU A 18 7.76 10.66 -4.20
N PRO A 19 7.82 10.54 -5.53
CA PRO A 19 6.93 9.69 -6.29
C PRO A 19 6.89 8.27 -5.69
N PRO A 20 5.74 7.76 -5.25
CA PRO A 20 5.69 6.52 -4.48
C PRO A 20 6.32 5.32 -5.21
N LEU A 21 6.06 5.19 -6.51
CA LEU A 21 6.55 4.07 -7.33
C LEU A 21 8.06 4.11 -7.59
N GLU A 22 8.70 5.28 -7.50
CA GLU A 22 10.16 5.41 -7.64
C GLU A 22 10.91 5.02 -6.35
N ARG A 23 10.19 4.83 -5.23
CA ARG A 23 10.81 4.51 -3.93
C ARG A 23 11.23 3.06 -3.80
N ILE A 24 10.77 2.19 -4.70
CA ILE A 24 11.16 0.78 -4.73
C ILE A 24 11.35 0.31 -6.17
N ASN A 25 11.93 -0.88 -6.33
CA ASN A 25 12.14 -1.49 -7.63
C ASN A 25 10.79 -1.97 -8.23
N LEU A 26 10.15 -1.11 -9.01
CA LEU A 26 8.85 -1.42 -9.64
C LEU A 26 8.97 -2.61 -10.60
N ASP A 27 10.03 -2.69 -11.39
CA ASP A 27 10.21 -3.76 -12.38
C ASP A 27 10.28 -5.14 -11.71
N GLU A 28 11.00 -5.24 -10.59
CA GLU A 28 11.06 -6.46 -9.78
C GLU A 28 9.69 -6.84 -9.20
N VAL A 29 8.92 -5.88 -8.72
CA VAL A 29 7.58 -6.13 -8.18
C VAL A 29 6.63 -6.60 -9.27
N LEU A 30 6.65 -5.95 -10.45
CA LEU A 30 5.84 -6.35 -11.59
C LEU A 30 6.22 -7.76 -12.08
N PHE A 31 7.51 -8.08 -12.09
CA PHE A 31 7.99 -9.43 -12.39
C PHE A 31 7.45 -10.47 -11.38
N LEU A 32 7.43 -10.15 -10.07
CA LEU A 32 6.86 -11.05 -9.07
C LEU A 32 5.34 -11.24 -9.24
N ILE A 33 4.62 -10.18 -9.59
CA ILE A 33 3.17 -10.22 -9.87
C ILE A 33 2.88 -11.08 -11.10
N ASP A 34 3.61 -10.89 -12.19
CA ASP A 34 3.46 -11.66 -13.44
C ASP A 34 3.69 -13.16 -13.19
N GLN A 35 4.63 -13.49 -12.31
CA GLN A 35 4.92 -14.86 -11.89
C GLN A 35 3.97 -15.39 -10.79
N GLN A 36 2.91 -14.66 -10.46
CA GLN A 36 1.90 -15.01 -9.44
C GLN A 36 2.51 -15.31 -8.05
N LYS A 37 3.58 -14.61 -7.68
CA LYS A 37 4.28 -14.81 -6.41
C LYS A 37 3.76 -13.89 -5.31
N TYR A 38 3.80 -14.39 -4.09
CA TYR A 38 3.66 -13.56 -2.89
C TYR A 38 5.00 -12.90 -2.56
N PHE A 39 4.95 -11.64 -2.13
CA PHE A 39 6.13 -10.90 -1.68
C PHE A 39 5.82 -10.03 -0.47
N VAL A 40 6.86 -9.69 0.29
CA VAL A 40 6.76 -8.85 1.49
C VAL A 40 7.57 -7.58 1.27
N LEU A 41 6.91 -6.43 1.39
CA LEU A 41 7.59 -5.14 1.40
C LEU A 41 8.15 -4.85 2.81
N HIS A 42 9.41 -5.19 3.03
CA HIS A 42 10.09 -4.92 4.30
C HIS A 42 10.67 -3.50 4.32
N ALA A 43 10.13 -2.63 5.18
CA ALA A 43 10.68 -1.29 5.39
C ALA A 43 10.33 -0.74 6.79
N PRO A 44 11.11 0.21 7.36
CA PRO A 44 10.85 0.80 8.68
C PRO A 44 9.48 1.46 8.84
N ARG A 45 9.08 1.80 10.07
CA ARG A 45 7.84 2.54 10.31
C ARG A 45 7.89 3.92 9.63
N GLN A 46 6.74 4.39 9.14
CA GLN A 46 6.55 5.73 8.55
C GLN A 46 7.35 6.04 7.27
N VAL A 47 7.85 5.03 6.56
CA VAL A 47 8.58 5.21 5.29
C VAL A 47 7.70 5.21 4.02
N GLY A 48 6.38 5.29 4.19
CA GLY A 48 5.44 5.38 3.06
C GLY A 48 5.04 4.05 2.41
N LYS A 49 5.16 2.91 3.11
CA LYS A 49 4.72 1.59 2.61
C LYS A 49 3.27 1.60 2.10
N THR A 50 2.35 2.13 2.88
CA THR A 50 0.94 2.25 2.49
C THR A 50 0.76 3.14 1.26
N SER A 51 1.50 4.25 1.18
CA SER A 51 1.47 5.15 0.02
C SER A 51 1.98 4.46 -1.25
N TYR A 52 3.02 3.63 -1.14
CA TYR A 52 3.49 2.81 -2.25
C TYR A 52 2.43 1.80 -2.69
N LEU A 53 1.85 1.03 -1.76
CA LEU A 53 0.85 -0.01 -2.09
C LEU A 53 -0.40 0.57 -2.76
N LEU A 54 -0.87 1.73 -2.30
CA LEU A 54 -1.99 2.44 -2.94
C LEU A 54 -1.63 2.90 -4.36
N ALA A 55 -0.45 3.48 -4.55
CA ALA A 55 0.01 3.88 -5.88
C ALA A 55 0.21 2.69 -6.82
N LEU A 56 0.69 1.54 -6.31
CA LEU A 56 0.82 0.30 -7.08
C LEU A 56 -0.56 -0.22 -7.50
N MET A 57 -1.54 -0.21 -6.59
CA MET A 57 -2.92 -0.59 -6.91
C MET A 57 -3.50 0.30 -8.03
N ASP A 58 -3.38 1.62 -7.90
CA ASP A 58 -3.86 2.56 -8.92
C ASP A 58 -3.16 2.33 -10.27
N TYR A 59 -1.84 2.12 -10.24
CA TYR A 59 -1.04 1.82 -11.43
C TYR A 59 -1.48 0.53 -12.13
N LEU A 60 -1.66 -0.57 -11.39
CA LEU A 60 -2.11 -1.85 -11.95
C LEU A 60 -3.52 -1.77 -12.53
N ASN A 61 -4.43 -1.10 -11.82
CA ASN A 61 -5.81 -0.91 -12.28
C ASN A 61 -5.88 -0.02 -13.53
N ALA A 62 -5.04 1.02 -13.63
CA ALA A 62 -4.99 1.89 -14.81
C ALA A 62 -4.52 1.17 -16.08
N GLN A 63 -3.73 0.09 -15.96
CA GLN A 63 -3.31 -0.72 -17.10
C GLN A 63 -4.42 -1.64 -17.62
N GLY A 64 -5.43 -1.96 -16.81
CA GLY A 64 -6.54 -2.84 -17.19
C GLY A 64 -6.22 -4.34 -17.27
N ASN A 65 -4.96 -4.74 -17.02
CA ASN A 65 -4.54 -6.15 -17.02
C ASN A 65 -4.92 -6.88 -15.73
N TYR A 66 -5.12 -6.14 -14.64
CA TYR A 66 -5.40 -6.68 -13.32
C TYR A 66 -6.55 -5.93 -12.65
N HIS A 67 -7.28 -6.62 -11.79
CA HIS A 67 -8.13 -6.01 -10.78
C HIS A 67 -7.41 -6.07 -9.43
N CYS A 68 -6.80 -4.96 -9.03
CA CYS A 68 -6.05 -4.84 -7.80
C CYS A 68 -6.92 -4.19 -6.71
N LEU A 69 -6.92 -4.79 -5.51
CA LEU A 69 -7.61 -4.28 -4.33
C LEU A 69 -6.61 -4.11 -3.19
N TYR A 70 -6.67 -2.96 -2.54
CA TYR A 70 -5.98 -2.71 -1.28
C TYR A 70 -6.87 -3.11 -0.11
N LEU A 71 -6.31 -3.86 0.84
CA LEU A 71 -6.96 -4.26 2.08
C LEU A 71 -6.11 -3.86 3.28
N ASN A 72 -6.73 -3.27 4.30
CA ASN A 72 -6.11 -3.08 5.61
C ASN A 72 -6.78 -4.00 6.63
N VAL A 73 -5.99 -4.85 7.29
CA VAL A 73 -6.45 -5.81 8.31
C VAL A 73 -5.94 -5.49 9.72
N GLU A 74 -5.35 -4.31 9.93
CA GLU A 74 -4.78 -3.89 11.22
C GLU A 74 -5.83 -3.87 12.34
N THR A 75 -7.08 -3.49 12.03
CA THR A 75 -8.20 -3.48 12.98
C THR A 75 -8.52 -4.88 13.53
N ALA A 76 -8.40 -5.90 12.70
CA ALA A 76 -8.66 -7.28 13.07
C ALA A 76 -7.65 -7.83 14.09
N GLN A 77 -6.46 -7.24 14.21
CA GLN A 77 -5.43 -7.68 15.15
C GLN A 77 -5.92 -7.69 16.60
N ALA A 78 -6.82 -6.78 16.97
CA ALA A 78 -7.39 -6.70 18.31
C ALA A 78 -8.29 -7.91 18.66
N MET A 79 -8.82 -8.62 17.66
CA MET A 79 -9.79 -9.71 17.82
C MET A 79 -9.14 -11.09 18.05
N ARG A 80 -7.80 -11.18 17.96
CA ARG A 80 -7.03 -12.41 18.17
C ARG A 80 -7.60 -13.58 17.36
N GLU A 81 -7.90 -14.71 18.00
CA GLU A 81 -8.40 -15.93 17.36
C GLU A 81 -9.90 -15.86 17.00
N ASN A 82 -10.61 -14.77 17.33
CA ASN A 82 -12.00 -14.61 16.94
C ASN A 82 -12.13 -14.12 15.48
N VAL A 83 -12.02 -15.07 14.54
CA VAL A 83 -12.08 -14.81 13.10
C VAL A 83 -13.39 -14.13 12.69
N ALA A 84 -14.52 -14.54 13.27
CA ALA A 84 -15.82 -13.96 12.93
C ALA A 84 -15.95 -12.49 13.35
N ALA A 85 -15.36 -12.09 14.48
CA ALA A 85 -15.28 -10.70 14.90
C ALA A 85 -14.24 -9.91 14.09
N ALA A 86 -13.10 -10.53 13.79
CA ALA A 86 -12.04 -9.95 12.95
C ALA A 86 -12.56 -9.55 11.56
N LEU A 87 -13.27 -10.45 10.87
CA LEU A 87 -13.82 -10.17 9.54
C LEU A 87 -14.80 -8.98 9.55
N ARG A 88 -15.64 -8.86 10.58
CA ARG A 88 -16.58 -7.74 10.73
C ARG A 88 -15.91 -6.40 10.99
N SER A 89 -14.66 -6.39 11.46
CA SER A 89 -13.89 -5.16 11.68
C SER A 89 -13.15 -4.64 10.44
N ILE A 90 -13.16 -5.44 9.36
CA ILE A 90 -12.49 -5.11 8.08
C ILE A 90 -13.52 -4.63 7.03
N LEU A 91 -14.73 -5.22 7.05
CA LEU A 91 -15.86 -4.87 6.17
C LEU A 91 -16.54 -3.57 6.61
#